data_AF-A0A183TLW2-F1
#
_entry.id   AF-A0A183TLW2-F1
#
_cell.length_a   1.000
_cell.length_b   1.000
_cell.length_c   1.000
_cell.angle_alpha   90.00
_cell.angle_beta   90.00
_cell.angle_gamma   90.00
#
_symmetry.space_group_name_H-M   'P 1'
#
loop_
_entity.id
_entity.type
_entity.pdbx_description
1 polymer ?
#
loop_
_entity_poly.entity_id
_entity_poly.type
_entity_poly.pdbx_seq_one_letter_code
_entity_poly.pdbx_strand_id
1 'polypeptide(L)'
;MSMEARNRVAKKSNELAQHAIDVYKSFLQSFNKPSDNSEPEFYEDSYLRPVLLAYFYSARLHSKMLKVTPKARIATLTRALENYQTMVRIADRHIAAKPELADKVGCEVEMAREMVQLLPAQISQLSANGTSAV
;
A
#
# COMPACT_ATOMS: atom_id res chain seq x y z
N MET A 1 -14.37 26.18 -11.48
CA MET A 1 -14.73 25.40 -10.26
C MET A 1 -14.37 26.19 -9.02
N SER A 2 -15.32 26.44 -8.11
CA SER A 2 -15.10 27.11 -6.82
C SER A 2 -14.24 26.26 -5.87
N MET A 3 -13.60 26.90 -4.88
CA MET A 3 -12.78 26.22 -3.86
C MET A 3 -13.58 25.16 -3.09
N GLU A 4 -14.84 25.45 -2.77
CA GLU A 4 -15.74 24.50 -2.12
C GLU A 4 -16.02 23.26 -2.97
N ALA A 5 -16.21 23.43 -4.29
CA ALA A 5 -16.41 22.31 -5.19
C ALA A 5 -15.18 21.39 -5.25
N ARG A 6 -13.96 21.97 -5.24
CA ARG A 6 -12.69 21.20 -5.18
C ARG A 6 -12.58 20.41 -3.87
N ASN A 7 -12.93 21.02 -2.74
CA ASN A 7 -12.90 20.34 -1.44
C ASN A 7 -13.92 19.19 -1.36
N ARG A 8 -15.13 19.37 -1.90
CA ARG A 8 -16.14 18.30 -1.97
C ARG A 8 -15.65 17.10 -2.81
N VAL A 9 -15.04 17.36 -3.96
CA VAL A 9 -14.48 16.31 -4.83
C VAL A 9 -13.31 15.59 -4.14
N ALA A 10 -12.40 16.33 -3.51
CA ALA A 10 -11.27 15.74 -2.78
C ALA A 10 -11.72 14.85 -1.61
N LYS A 11 -12.72 15.31 -0.84
CA LYS A 11 -13.33 14.52 0.23
C LYS A 11 -13.92 13.22 -0.31
N LYS A 12 -14.76 13.31 -1.36
CA LYS A 12 -15.40 12.13 -1.95
C LYS A 12 -14.39 11.15 -2.53
N SER A 13 -13.35 11.64 -3.19
CA SER A 13 -12.25 10.81 -3.70
C SER A 13 -11.55 10.05 -2.57
N ASN A 14 -11.29 10.71 -1.43
CA ASN A 14 -10.67 10.06 -0.28
C ASN A 14 -11.60 9.01 0.37
N GLU A 15 -12.90 9.28 0.45
CA GLU A 15 -13.89 8.32 0.97
C GLU A 15 -13.93 7.05 0.12
N LEU A 16 -13.96 7.20 -1.21
CA LEU A 16 -13.92 6.06 -2.14
C LEU A 16 -12.62 5.27 -2.03
N ALA A 17 -11.48 5.98 -1.93
CA ALA A 17 -10.19 5.33 -1.72
C ALA A 17 -10.15 4.55 -0.41
N GLN A 18 -10.68 5.13 0.68
CA GLN A 18 -10.73 4.45 1.98
C GLN A 18 -11.62 3.22 1.93
N HIS A 19 -12.79 3.30 1.29
CA HIS A 19 -13.67 2.15 1.14
C HIS A 19 -13.00 1.01 0.36
N ALA A 20 -12.30 1.31 -0.73
CA ALA A 20 -11.54 0.30 -1.47
C ALA A 20 -10.42 -0.33 -0.62
N ILE A 21 -9.69 0.48 0.17
CA ILE A 21 -8.68 -0.03 1.12
C ILE A 21 -9.33 -0.97 2.14
N ASP A 22 -10.50 -0.63 2.66
CA ASP A 22 -11.21 -1.46 3.65
C ASP A 22 -11.62 -2.81 3.04
N VAL A 23 -12.07 -2.83 1.78
CA VAL A 23 -12.37 -4.06 1.04
C VAL A 23 -11.12 -4.91 0.83
N TYR A 24 -9.99 -4.31 0.40
CA TYR A 24 -8.73 -5.06 0.26
C TYR A 24 -8.24 -5.61 1.59
N LYS A 25 -8.38 -4.85 2.68
CA LYS A 25 -8.04 -5.31 4.02
C LYS A 25 -8.89 -6.52 4.42
N SER A 26 -10.21 -6.48 4.20
CA SER A 26 -11.09 -7.63 4.49
C SER A 26 -10.74 -8.85 3.65
N PHE A 27 -10.40 -8.65 2.37
CA PHE A 27 -9.92 -9.72 1.50
C PHE A 27 -8.64 -10.36 2.05
N LEU A 28 -7.63 -9.57 2.40
CA LEU A 28 -6.37 -10.08 2.99
C LEU A 28 -6.62 -10.80 4.32
N GLN A 29 -7.49 -10.26 5.18
CA GLN A 29 -7.86 -10.88 6.45
C GLN A 29 -8.57 -12.22 6.30
N SER A 30 -9.23 -12.49 5.17
CA SER A 30 -9.86 -13.78 4.92
C SER A 30 -8.87 -14.94 4.80
N PHE A 31 -7.58 -14.65 4.57
CA PHE A 31 -6.50 -15.65 4.53
C PHE A 31 -5.85 -15.90 5.88
N ASN A 32 -6.18 -15.11 6.91
CA ASN A 32 -5.55 -15.23 8.21
C ASN A 32 -5.81 -16.60 8.83
N LYS A 33 -4.83 -17.11 9.57
CA LYS A 33 -4.94 -18.40 10.26
C LYS A 33 -6.09 -18.36 11.28
N PRO A 34 -6.99 -19.36 11.30
CA PRO A 34 -8.10 -19.39 12.26
C PRO A 34 -7.67 -19.41 13.73
N SER A 35 -6.45 -19.89 14.01
CA SER A 35 -5.94 -20.07 15.38
C SER A 35 -5.58 -18.76 16.08
N ASP A 36 -4.93 -17.84 15.36
CA ASP A 36 -4.31 -16.64 15.94
C ASP A 36 -4.55 -15.37 15.11
N ASN A 37 -5.32 -15.48 14.03
CA ASN A 37 -5.60 -14.39 13.09
C ASN A 37 -4.32 -13.78 12.47
N SER A 38 -3.23 -14.54 12.39
CA SER A 38 -1.97 -14.12 11.77
C SER A 38 -1.95 -14.36 10.25
N GLU A 39 -1.10 -13.60 9.55
CA GLU A 39 -0.85 -13.81 8.12
C GLU A 39 -0.27 -15.22 7.87
N PRO A 40 -0.74 -15.97 6.85
CA PRO A 40 -0.14 -17.26 6.51
C PRO A 40 1.31 -17.07 6.05
N GLU A 41 2.13 -18.11 6.22
CA GLU A 41 3.53 -18.04 5.80
C GLU A 41 3.66 -18.02 4.27
N PHE A 42 2.79 -18.81 3.61
CA PHE A 42 2.66 -18.94 2.17
C PHE A 42 1.18 -18.87 1.77
N TYR A 43 0.93 -18.33 0.59
CA TYR A 43 -0.37 -18.34 -0.07
C TYR A 43 -0.38 -19.43 -1.15
N GLU A 44 -1.55 -19.97 -1.45
CA GLU A 44 -1.71 -20.86 -2.59
C GLU A 44 -1.36 -20.11 -3.89
N ASP A 45 -0.73 -20.81 -4.84
CA ASP A 45 -0.25 -20.20 -6.09
C ASP A 45 -1.36 -19.47 -6.87
N SER A 46 -2.61 -19.94 -6.77
CA SER A 46 -3.82 -19.33 -7.36
C SER A 46 -4.20 -17.98 -6.73
N TYR A 47 -3.91 -17.80 -5.44
CA TYR A 47 -4.23 -16.60 -4.66
C TYR A 47 -3.04 -15.63 -4.51
N LEU A 48 -1.81 -16.08 -4.78
CA LEU A 48 -0.61 -15.26 -4.64
C LEU A 48 -0.73 -13.93 -5.41
N ARG A 49 -1.07 -13.97 -6.70
CA ARG A 49 -1.19 -12.73 -7.51
C ARG A 49 -2.30 -11.80 -7.00
N PRO A 50 -3.54 -12.27 -6.73
CA PRO A 50 -4.57 -11.46 -6.08
C PRO A 50 -4.13 -10.79 -4.77
N VAL A 51 -3.41 -11.51 -3.90
CA VAL A 51 -2.89 -10.98 -2.63
C VAL A 51 -1.86 -9.88 -2.86
N LEU A 52 -0.90 -10.10 -3.76
CA LEU A 52 0.10 -9.10 -4.12
C LEU A 52 -0.55 -7.82 -4.68
N LEU A 53 -1.56 -7.97 -5.52
CA LEU A 53 -2.32 -6.84 -6.07
C LEU A 53 -3.12 -6.08 -5.01
N ALA A 54 -3.70 -6.78 -4.02
CA ALA A 54 -4.41 -6.12 -2.92
C ALA A 54 -3.49 -5.20 -2.12
N TYR A 55 -2.26 -5.64 -1.81
CA TYR A 55 -1.23 -4.80 -1.19
C TYR A 55 -0.82 -3.64 -2.12
N PHE A 56 -0.56 -3.92 -3.40
CA PHE A 56 -0.16 -2.90 -4.37
C PHE A 56 -1.18 -1.77 -4.51
N TYR A 57 -2.46 -2.12 -4.71
CA TYR A 57 -3.52 -1.13 -4.88
C TYR A 57 -3.82 -0.38 -3.59
N SER A 58 -3.76 -1.04 -2.43
CA SER A 58 -3.84 -0.38 -1.12
C SER A 58 -2.74 0.67 -0.97
N ALA A 59 -1.51 0.34 -1.36
CA ALA A 59 -0.39 1.27 -1.33
C ALA A 59 -0.58 2.44 -2.31
N ARG A 60 -1.04 2.17 -3.55
CA ARG A 60 -1.32 3.22 -4.55
C ARG A 60 -2.41 4.18 -4.05
N LEU A 61 -3.50 3.66 -3.47
CA LEU A 61 -4.58 4.48 -2.92
C LEU A 61 -4.08 5.36 -1.78
N HIS A 62 -3.32 4.80 -0.83
CA HIS A 62 -2.68 5.58 0.24
C HIS A 62 -1.77 6.68 -0.32
N SER A 63 -0.94 6.38 -1.31
CA SER A 63 -0.03 7.36 -1.94
C SER A 63 -0.75 8.51 -2.65
N LYS A 64 -1.99 8.28 -3.10
CA LYS A 64 -2.80 9.26 -3.84
C LYS A 64 -3.82 10.02 -2.98
N MET A 65 -3.96 9.69 -1.68
CA MET A 65 -4.89 10.40 -0.81
C MET A 65 -4.54 11.89 -0.73
N LEU A 66 -5.56 12.73 -0.92
CA LEU A 66 -5.45 14.18 -0.86
C LEU A 66 -5.54 14.61 0.60
N LYS A 67 -4.39 14.88 1.23
CA LYS A 67 -4.31 15.27 2.64
C LYS A 67 -3.93 16.74 2.77
N VAL A 68 -4.61 17.43 3.69
CA VAL A 68 -4.45 18.88 3.89
C VAL A 68 -3.21 19.20 4.73
N THR A 69 -2.82 18.31 5.65
CA THR A 69 -1.68 18.55 6.56
C THR A 69 -0.48 17.67 6.21
N PRO A 70 0.76 18.18 6.40
CA PRO A 70 1.98 17.39 6.23
C PRO A 70 1.97 16.11 7.08
N LYS A 71 1.51 16.19 8.34
CA LYS A 71 1.38 15.02 9.23
C LYS A 71 0.47 13.94 8.65
N ALA A 72 -0.70 14.32 8.11
CA ALA A 72 -1.60 13.36 7.50
C ALA A 72 -1.03 12.78 6.20
N ARG A 73 -0.28 13.58 5.42
CA ARG A 73 0.41 13.12 4.21
C ARG A 73 1.50 12.10 4.53
N ILE A 74 2.34 12.38 5.53
CA ILE A 74 3.37 11.47 6.04
C ILE A 74 2.71 10.15 6.44
N ALA A 75 1.66 10.19 7.28
CA ALA A 75 0.96 8.98 7.72
C ALA A 75 0.43 8.14 6.55
N THR A 76 -0.10 8.75 5.49
CA THR A 76 -0.53 8.00 4.30
C THR A 76 0.63 7.42 3.50
N LEU A 77 1.75 8.13 3.39
CA LEU A 77 2.93 7.61 2.70
C LEU A 77 3.61 6.49 3.48
N THR A 78 3.64 6.56 4.81
CA THR A 78 4.12 5.48 5.67
C THR A 78 3.30 4.21 5.46
N ARG A 79 1.95 4.32 5.46
CA ARG A 79 1.09 3.16 5.15
C ARG A 79 1.30 2.62 3.74
N ALA A 80 1.53 3.49 2.76
CA ALA A 80 1.85 3.04 1.41
C ALA A 80 3.17 2.25 1.38
N LEU A 81 4.20 2.74 2.06
CA LEU A 81 5.50 2.08 2.19
C LEU A 81 5.37 0.70 2.86
N GLU A 82 4.65 0.60 3.97
CA GLU A 82 4.40 -0.67 4.68
C GLU A 82 3.75 -1.72 3.76
N ASN A 83 2.76 -1.31 2.97
CA ASN A 83 2.09 -2.19 2.02
C ASN A 83 3.04 -2.64 0.89
N TYR A 84 3.86 -1.75 0.33
CA TYR A 84 4.86 -2.13 -0.68
C TYR A 84 5.93 -3.08 -0.11
N GLN A 85 6.43 -2.81 1.10
CA GLN A 85 7.39 -3.68 1.77
C GLN A 85 6.80 -5.06 2.03
N THR A 86 5.53 -5.13 2.45
CA THR A 86 4.84 -6.40 2.69
C THR A 86 4.66 -7.19 1.39
N MET A 87 4.24 -6.53 0.31
CA MET A 87 4.13 -7.13 -1.01
C MET A 87 5.47 -7.72 -1.49
N VAL A 88 6.55 -6.95 -1.42
CA VAL A 88 7.90 -7.39 -1.82
C VAL A 88 8.34 -8.58 -0.98
N ARG A 89 8.16 -8.52 0.35
CA ARG A 89 8.49 -9.62 1.27
C ARG A 89 7.74 -10.90 0.92
N ILE A 90 6.45 -10.82 0.62
CA ILE A 90 5.64 -11.98 0.24
C ILE A 90 6.15 -12.55 -1.09
N ALA A 91 6.36 -11.71 -2.10
CA ALA A 91 6.86 -12.15 -3.41
C ALA A 91 8.23 -12.84 -3.31
N ASP A 92 9.19 -12.21 -2.62
CA ASP A 92 10.55 -12.75 -2.45
C ASP A 92 10.54 -14.09 -1.74
N ARG A 93 9.72 -14.24 -0.70
CA ARG A 93 9.58 -15.52 0.02
C ARG A 93 9.04 -16.62 -0.89
N HIS A 94 8.05 -16.33 -1.72
CA HIS A 94 7.45 -17.34 -2.62
C HIS A 94 8.42 -17.71 -3.73
N ILE A 95 9.13 -16.75 -4.31
CA ILE A 95 10.14 -17.01 -5.35
C ILE A 95 11.32 -17.82 -4.79
N ALA A 96 11.77 -17.51 -3.57
CA ALA A 96 12.83 -18.27 -2.91
C ALA A 96 12.45 -19.73 -2.66
N ALA A 97 11.18 -20.01 -2.34
CA ALA A 97 10.67 -21.37 -2.14
C ALA A 97 10.36 -22.09 -3.47
N LYS A 98 9.89 -21.35 -4.48
CA LYS A 98 9.44 -21.84 -5.78
C LYS A 98 9.85 -20.87 -6.89
N PRO A 99 11.06 -21.00 -7.45
CA PRO A 99 11.58 -20.09 -8.47
C PRO A 99 10.68 -19.95 -9.71
N GLU A 100 9.89 -20.96 -10.04
CA GLU A 100 8.92 -20.96 -11.14
C GLU A 100 7.78 -19.94 -10.98
N LEU A 101 7.61 -19.37 -9.78
CA LEU A 101 6.63 -18.32 -9.52
C LEU A 101 7.11 -16.92 -9.92
N ALA A 102 8.38 -16.75 -10.29
CA ALA A 102 8.94 -15.46 -10.69
C ALA A 102 8.13 -14.79 -11.82
N ASP A 103 7.67 -15.56 -12.81
CA ASP A 103 6.85 -15.03 -13.91
C ASP A 103 5.40 -14.70 -13.47
N LYS A 104 4.95 -15.24 -12.34
CA LYS A 104 3.56 -15.10 -11.87
C LYS A 104 3.34 -13.88 -10.98
N VAL A 105 4.38 -13.37 -10.31
CA VAL A 105 4.25 -12.25 -9.37
C VAL A 105 3.94 -10.91 -10.04
N GLY A 106 4.24 -10.76 -11.33
CA GLY A 106 3.92 -9.57 -12.13
C GLY A 106 4.88 -8.40 -11.98
N CYS A 107 4.78 -7.45 -12.90
CA CYS A 107 5.61 -6.24 -12.91
C CYS A 107 5.31 -5.30 -11.73
N GLU A 108 4.14 -5.44 -11.09
CA GLU A 108 3.75 -4.65 -9.93
C GLU A 108 4.69 -4.84 -8.74
N VAL A 109 5.34 -6.01 -8.62
CA VAL A 109 6.37 -6.25 -7.59
C VAL A 109 7.61 -5.41 -7.85
N GLU A 110 8.08 -5.32 -9.09
CA GLU A 110 9.22 -4.47 -9.44
C GLU A 110 8.91 -2.99 -9.19
N MET A 111 7.70 -2.55 -9.57
CA MET A 111 7.23 -1.22 -9.21
C MET A 111 7.20 -1.00 -7.69
N ALA A 112 6.80 -2.01 -6.92
CA ALA A 112 6.82 -1.92 -5.46
C ALA A 112 8.25 -1.78 -4.92
N ARG A 113 9.23 -2.50 -5.46
CA ARG A 113 10.65 -2.37 -5.08
C ARG A 113 11.18 -0.96 -5.30
N GLU A 114 10.89 -0.36 -6.46
CA GLU A 114 11.24 1.04 -6.74
C GLU A 114 10.62 1.98 -5.70
N MET A 115 9.33 1.80 -5.39
CA MET A 115 8.65 2.64 -4.41
C MET A 115 9.19 2.48 -2.98
N VAL A 116 9.65 1.28 -2.60
CA VAL A 116 10.30 1.05 -1.29
C VAL A 116 11.59 1.87 -1.17
N GLN A 117 12.31 2.09 -2.27
CA GLN A 117 13.51 2.93 -2.29
C GLN A 117 13.18 4.43 -2.30
N LEU A 118 12.10 4.84 -2.99
CA LEU A 118 11.76 6.25 -3.18
C LEU A 118 10.98 6.87 -2.02
N LEU A 119 9.99 6.18 -1.46
CA LEU A 119 9.09 6.74 -0.44
C LEU A 119 9.79 7.19 0.86
N PRO A 120 10.82 6.49 1.40
CA PRO A 120 11.51 6.94 2.59
C PRO A 120 12.12 8.34 2.42
N ALA A 121 12.74 8.63 1.27
CA ALA A 121 13.29 9.94 0.99
C ALA A 121 12.20 11.02 0.95
N GLN A 122 11.05 10.73 0.32
CA GLN A 122 9.90 11.64 0.29
C GLN A 122 9.33 11.91 1.69
N ILE A 123 9.23 10.88 2.54
CA ILE A 123 8.76 11.00 3.92
C ILE A 123 9.71 11.87 4.76
N SER A 124 11.02 11.66 4.63
CA SER A 124 12.04 12.45 5.33
C SER A 124 12.00 13.91 4.92
N GLN A 125 11.85 14.21 3.62
CA GLN A 125 11.72 15.59 3.14
C GLN A 125 10.47 16.29 3.69
N LEU A 126 9.32 15.61 3.70
CA LEU A 126 8.08 16.16 4.26
C LEU A 126 8.18 16.41 5.76
N SER A 127 8.90 15.55 6.48
CA SER A 127 9.15 15.70 7.91
C SER A 127 10.02 16.92 8.20
N ALA A 128 11.14 17.08 7.46
CA ALA A 128 12.05 18.22 7.62
C ALA A 128 11.37 19.56 7.29
N ASN A 129 10.60 19.62 6.20
CA ASN A 129 9.89 20.83 5.79
C ASN A 129 8.72 21.19 6.73
N GLY A 130 8.18 20.21 7.47
CA GLY A 130 7.17 20.44 8.50
C GLY A 130 7.74 21.03 9.80
N THR A 131 9.06 20.93 10.03
CA THR A 131 9.73 21.47 11.23
C THR A 131 10.24 22.90 11.02
N SER A 132 10.54 23.32 9.78
CA SER A 132 11.03 24.67 9.47
C SER A 132 9.96 25.78 9.45
N ALA A 133 8.70 25.51 9.82
CA ALA A 133 7.60 26.47 9.79
C ALA A 133 7.13 26.90 11.21
N VAL A 134 8.02 26.88 12.20
CA VAL A 134 7.79 27.39 13.56
C VAL A 134 8.82 28.45 13.89
#